data_AF-A0A1V5IEQ2-F1
#
_entry.id   AF-A0A1V5IEQ2-F1
#
_cell.length_a   1.000
_cell.length_b   1.000
_cell.length_c   1.000
_cell.angle_alpha   90.00
_cell.angle_beta   90.00
_cell.angle_gamma   90.00
#
_symmetry.space_group_name_H-M   'P 1'
#
loop_
_entity.id
_entity.type
_entity.pdbx_description
1 polymer ?
#
loop_
_entity_poly.entity_id
_entity_poly.type
_entity_poly.pdbx_seq_one_letter_code
_entity_poly.pdbx_strand_id
1 'polypeptide(L)'
;MAQLVLIDTGTIRLKDGVAINAIGDLVSIHDDDVALTGPGYVNFKIVKVPGTAEEVRRRLDANLPEVKQAYKTNAPAGEFGFDRPEEIEVWNDNGVWRKIEKRPKYQINVAVDKELESQLVDEVLTAESKVALLAAKATPNVTTKTENLVEIKELSVVKEVFGEVR
;
A
#
# COMPACT_ATOMS: atom_id res chain seq x y z
N MET A 1 1.13 7.12 21.62
CA MET A 1 0.97 8.08 20.51
C MET A 1 1.74 7.47 19.38
N ALA A 2 1.10 7.16 18.27
CA ALA A 2 1.76 6.47 17.18
C ALA A 2 2.88 7.32 16.55
N GLN A 3 3.95 6.67 16.13
CA GLN A 3 5.03 7.25 15.35
C GLN A 3 5.14 6.53 14.01
N LEU A 4 5.01 7.28 12.93
CA LEU A 4 5.26 6.79 11.58
C LEU A 4 6.71 7.02 11.22
N VAL A 5 7.36 5.97 10.72
CA VAL A 5 8.69 6.05 10.13
C VAL A 5 8.53 6.07 8.62
N LEU A 6 8.90 7.20 8.00
CA LEU A 6 8.73 7.45 6.58
C LEU A 6 10.09 7.61 5.89
N ILE A 7 10.16 7.21 4.62
CA ILE A 7 11.28 7.55 3.75
C ILE A 7 11.32 9.07 3.55
N ASP A 8 12.52 9.62 3.64
CA ASP A 8 12.85 11.01 3.34
C ASP A 8 14.01 11.06 2.34
N THR A 9 14.37 12.26 1.90
CA THR A 9 15.39 12.55 0.88
C THR A 9 16.70 11.81 1.16
N GLY A 10 17.14 11.74 2.42
CA GLY A 10 18.38 11.07 2.81
C GLY A 10 18.29 9.54 2.99
N THR A 11 17.12 8.93 2.78
CA THR A 11 16.89 7.46 2.83
C THR A 11 16.46 6.85 1.51
N ILE A 12 16.45 7.63 0.42
CA ILE A 12 16.23 7.10 -0.92
C ILE A 12 17.34 6.11 -1.24
N ARG A 13 16.94 4.91 -1.66
CA ARG A 13 17.85 3.84 -2.09
C ARG A 13 17.70 3.65 -3.59
N LEU A 14 18.83 3.51 -4.26
CA LEU A 14 18.91 3.20 -5.67
C LEU A 14 19.39 1.76 -5.84
N LYS A 15 18.78 1.02 -6.77
CA LYS A 15 19.26 -0.27 -7.25
C LYS A 15 19.29 -0.21 -8.77
N ASP A 16 20.44 -0.49 -9.36
CA ASP A 16 20.65 -0.46 -10.82
C ASP A 16 20.25 0.89 -11.45
N GLY A 17 20.53 1.99 -10.75
CA GLY A 17 20.18 3.35 -11.18
C GLY A 17 18.71 3.74 -11.00
N VAL A 18 17.87 2.84 -10.46
CA VAL A 18 16.43 3.06 -10.26
C VAL A 18 16.10 3.16 -8.77
N ALA A 19 15.28 4.13 -8.38
CA ALA A 19 14.81 4.26 -7.00
C ALA A 19 13.92 3.07 -6.59
N ILE A 20 14.26 2.42 -5.47
CA ILE A 20 13.49 1.28 -4.93
C ILE A 20 12.39 1.72 -3.96
N ASN A 21 12.46 2.94 -3.48
CA ASN A 21 11.54 3.59 -2.55
C ASN A 21 11.37 5.07 -2.95
N ALA A 22 10.32 5.68 -2.44
CA ALA A 22 9.99 7.08 -2.67
C ALA A 22 9.84 7.81 -1.32
N ILE A 23 10.04 9.13 -1.33
CA ILE A 23 9.76 9.99 -0.18
C ILE A 23 8.30 9.80 0.23
N GLY A 24 8.06 9.67 1.54
CA GLY A 24 6.74 9.38 2.09
C GLY A 24 6.39 7.90 2.20
N ASP A 25 7.21 6.98 1.65
CA ASP A 25 6.95 5.55 1.81
C ASP A 25 6.94 5.15 3.28
N LEU A 26 5.87 4.51 3.71
CA LEU A 26 5.69 4.07 5.09
C LEU A 26 6.49 2.81 5.36
N VAL A 27 7.46 2.92 6.27
CA VAL A 27 8.37 1.84 6.65
C VAL A 27 7.82 1.04 7.82
N SER A 28 7.38 1.75 8.87
CA SER A 28 6.82 1.14 10.08
C SER A 28 5.97 2.15 10.86
N ILE A 29 5.15 1.62 11.77
CA ILE A 29 4.38 2.38 12.75
C ILE A 29 4.68 1.80 14.13
N HIS A 30 4.94 2.66 15.11
CA HIS A 30 5.26 2.27 16.48
C HIS A 30 4.37 2.99 17.48
N ASP A 31 4.05 2.37 18.62
CA ASP A 31 3.28 3.01 19.70
C ASP A 31 4.13 3.93 20.60
N ASP A 32 5.44 3.67 20.60
CA ASP A 32 6.45 4.34 21.43
C ASP A 32 7.42 5.19 20.61
N ASP A 33 8.25 5.96 21.31
CA ASP A 33 9.30 6.75 20.68
C ASP A 33 10.33 5.86 19.97
N VAL A 34 10.49 6.08 18.66
CA VAL A 34 11.43 5.35 17.82
C VAL A 34 12.82 5.96 17.94
N ALA A 35 13.75 5.20 18.51
CA ALA A 35 15.17 5.56 18.51
C ALA A 35 15.84 5.04 17.23
N LEU A 36 15.94 5.90 16.22
CA LEU A 36 16.69 5.61 14.99
C LEU A 36 18.19 5.73 15.24
N THR A 37 18.81 4.65 15.72
CA THR A 37 20.25 4.60 15.98
C THR A 37 20.97 3.75 14.92
N GLY A 38 22.06 4.30 14.37
CA GLY A 38 22.93 3.61 13.40
C GLY A 38 22.85 4.16 11.97
N PRO A 39 23.91 3.95 11.14
CA PRO A 39 24.08 4.65 9.85
C PRO A 39 22.93 4.45 8.85
N GLY A 40 22.22 3.33 8.95
CA GLY A 40 21.10 2.99 8.06
C GLY A 40 19.77 3.68 8.42
N TYR A 41 19.70 4.38 9.55
CA TYR A 41 18.46 4.92 10.13
C TYR A 41 18.46 6.45 10.32
N VAL A 42 19.57 7.14 10.06
CA VAL A 42 19.78 8.56 10.43
C VAL A 42 18.86 9.55 9.68
N ASN A 43 18.25 9.14 8.57
CA ASN A 43 17.57 10.07 7.65
C ASN A 43 16.10 9.69 7.38
N PHE A 44 15.46 8.89 8.23
CA PHE A 44 14.01 8.68 8.12
C PHE A 44 13.28 9.86 8.75
N LYS A 45 12.11 10.18 8.21
CA LYS A 45 11.21 11.17 8.78
C LYS A 45 10.30 10.48 9.79
N ILE A 46 10.30 10.96 11.04
CA ILE A 46 9.40 10.49 12.09
C ILE A 46 8.24 11.48 12.20
N VAL A 47 7.02 10.98 12.09
CA VAL A 47 5.80 11.78 12.25
C VAL A 47 4.99 11.24 13.41
N LYS A 48 4.74 12.09 14.41
CA LYS A 48 3.92 11.76 15.58
C LYS A 48 2.45 11.98 15.25
N VAL A 49 1.61 10.98 15.53
CA VAL A 49 0.18 11.01 15.23
C VAL A 49 -0.59 10.51 16.46
N PRO A 50 -1.74 11.12 16.81
CA PRO A 50 -2.59 10.61 17.87
C PRO A 50 -3.06 9.17 17.61
N GLY A 51 -3.38 8.44 18.68
CA GLY A 51 -3.86 7.04 18.62
C GLY A 51 -2.75 6.00 18.82
N THR A 52 -3.12 4.73 18.62
CA THR A 52 -2.22 3.58 18.65
C THR A 52 -1.71 3.23 17.25
N ALA A 53 -0.58 2.53 17.16
CA ALA A 53 -0.01 2.06 15.91
C ALA A 53 -1.00 1.18 15.14
N GLU A 54 -1.74 0.32 15.84
CA GLU A 54 -2.77 -0.54 15.26
C GLU A 54 -3.94 0.28 14.69
N GLU A 55 -4.43 1.27 15.42
CA GLU A 55 -5.53 2.11 14.95
C GLU A 55 -5.16 2.90 13.70
N VAL A 56 -3.98 3.53 13.73
CA VAL A 56 -3.46 4.28 12.58
C VAL A 56 -3.22 3.33 11.41
N ARG A 57 -2.63 2.15 11.64
CA ARG A 57 -2.39 1.14 10.61
C ARG A 57 -3.69 0.73 9.93
N ARG A 58 -4.72 0.39 10.71
CA ARG A 58 -6.03 -0.01 10.19
C ARG A 58 -6.65 1.08 9.31
N ARG A 59 -6.53 2.35 9.70
CA ARG A 59 -7.06 3.48 8.92
C ARG A 59 -6.28 3.69 7.61
N LEU A 60 -4.96 3.50 7.62
CA LEU A 60 -4.13 3.59 6.42
C LEU A 60 -4.38 2.41 5.47
N ASP A 61 -4.45 1.19 6.01
CA ASP A 61 -4.67 -0.03 5.23
C ASP A 61 -6.07 -0.10 4.62
N ALA A 62 -7.06 0.64 5.16
CA ALA A 62 -8.40 0.74 4.59
C ALA A 62 -8.43 1.30 3.16
N ASN A 63 -7.38 2.02 2.74
CA ASN A 63 -7.26 2.55 1.39
C ASN A 63 -6.54 1.60 0.43
N LEU A 64 -5.99 0.47 0.91
CA LEU A 64 -5.32 -0.48 0.03
C LEU A 64 -6.35 -1.16 -0.87
N PRO A 65 -6.09 -1.26 -2.18
CA PRO A 65 -6.97 -2.00 -3.07
C PRO A 65 -6.92 -3.49 -2.73
N GLU A 66 -8.00 -4.19 -3.06
CA GLU A 66 -8.01 -5.64 -2.97
C GLU A 66 -6.93 -6.22 -3.90
N VAL A 67 -6.11 -7.13 -3.37
CA VAL A 67 -5.09 -7.87 -4.12
C VAL A 67 -5.42 -9.35 -4.09
N LYS A 68 -5.39 -10.00 -5.26
CA LYS A 68 -5.68 -11.43 -5.43
C LYS A 68 -4.63 -12.10 -6.31
N GLN A 69 -4.49 -13.41 -6.13
CA GLN A 69 -3.82 -14.27 -7.10
C GLN A 69 -4.87 -14.76 -8.11
N ALA A 70 -4.62 -14.56 -9.40
CA ALA A 70 -5.43 -15.08 -10.48
C ALA A 70 -4.70 -16.21 -11.21
N TYR A 71 -5.47 -17.21 -11.62
CA TYR A 71 -4.97 -18.42 -12.27
C TYR A 71 -5.64 -18.59 -13.63
N LYS A 72 -4.85 -18.83 -14.67
CA LYS A 72 -5.35 -19.17 -16.00
C LYS A 72 -4.97 -20.61 -16.30
N THR A 73 -5.99 -21.48 -16.33
CA THR A 73 -5.86 -22.90 -16.68
C THR A 73 -6.25 -23.11 -18.15
N ASN A 74 -5.57 -24.05 -18.80
CA ASN A 74 -5.93 -24.53 -20.14
C ASN A 74 -6.92 -25.72 -20.08
N ALA A 75 -7.06 -26.36 -18.93
CA ALA A 75 -8.01 -27.46 -18.73
C ALA A 75 -9.45 -26.91 -18.55
N PRO A 76 -10.47 -27.57 -19.12
CA PRO A 76 -11.87 -27.22 -18.86
C PRO A 76 -12.21 -27.26 -17.38
N ALA A 77 -13.21 -26.46 -16.97
CA ALA A 77 -13.68 -26.44 -15.59
C ALA A 77 -14.16 -27.83 -15.15
N GLY A 78 -13.65 -28.31 -14.01
CA GLY A 78 -13.97 -29.63 -13.47
C GLY A 78 -13.09 -30.78 -14.00
N GLU A 79 -12.16 -30.49 -14.91
CA GLU A 79 -11.20 -31.48 -15.42
C GLU A 79 -9.81 -31.30 -14.79
N PHE A 80 -9.13 -32.41 -14.54
CA PHE A 80 -7.75 -32.39 -14.07
C PHE A 80 -6.79 -32.30 -15.26
N GLY A 81 -5.98 -31.25 -15.28
CA GLY A 81 -4.84 -31.12 -16.19
C GLY A 81 -3.52 -31.43 -15.48
N PHE A 82 -2.49 -31.78 -16.26
CA PHE A 82 -1.11 -31.91 -15.77
C PHE A 82 -0.30 -30.63 -15.94
N ASP A 83 -0.78 -29.67 -16.75
CA ASP A 83 -0.11 -28.39 -16.97
C ASP A 83 -0.31 -27.46 -15.76
N ARG A 84 0.77 -26.78 -15.36
CA ARG A 84 0.70 -25.77 -14.30
C ARG A 84 -0.08 -24.55 -14.84
N PRO A 85 -1.11 -24.05 -14.13
CA PRO A 85 -1.80 -22.84 -14.54
C PRO A 85 -0.85 -21.64 -14.53
N GLU A 86 -1.08 -20.69 -15.44
CA GLU A 86 -0.40 -19.39 -15.37
C GLU A 86 -0.92 -18.64 -14.13
N GLU A 87 -0.01 -18.06 -13.36
CA GLU A 87 -0.32 -17.39 -12.09
C GLU A 87 0.11 -15.93 -12.17
N ILE A 88 -0.81 -15.01 -11.88
CA ILE A 88 -0.53 -13.57 -11.83
C ILE A 88 -1.09 -12.97 -10.54
N GLU A 89 -0.40 -11.96 -10.01
CA GLU A 89 -0.93 -11.15 -8.91
C GLU A 89 -1.65 -9.94 -9.52
N VAL A 90 -2.87 -9.65 -9.04
CA VAL A 90 -3.73 -8.58 -9.55
C VAL A 90 -4.26 -7.70 -8.44
N TRP A 91 -4.54 -6.44 -8.74
CA TRP A 91 -5.20 -5.51 -7.83
C TRP A 91 -6.50 -4.97 -8.43
N ASN A 92 -7.46 -4.67 -7.57
CA ASN A 92 -8.76 -4.14 -7.95
C ASN A 92 -8.71 -2.61 -8.02
N ASP A 93 -8.85 -2.07 -9.21
CA ASP A 93 -9.06 -0.65 -9.46
C ASP A 93 -10.56 -0.38 -9.67
N ASN A 94 -11.31 -0.27 -8.59
CA ASN A 94 -12.73 0.09 -8.62
C ASN A 94 -13.57 -0.79 -9.58
N GLY A 95 -13.34 -2.11 -9.54
CA GLY A 95 -14.00 -3.10 -10.41
C GLY A 95 -13.19 -3.50 -11.64
N VAL A 96 -12.08 -2.82 -11.94
CA VAL A 96 -11.16 -3.21 -13.02
C VAL A 96 -9.96 -3.92 -12.44
N TRP A 97 -9.76 -5.19 -12.81
CA TRP A 97 -8.60 -5.96 -12.38
C TRP A 97 -7.36 -5.61 -13.21
N ARG A 98 -6.29 -5.21 -12.54
CA ARG A 98 -5.02 -4.83 -13.16
C ARG A 98 -3.89 -5.70 -12.64
N LYS A 99 -2.93 -6.01 -13.51
CA LYS A 99 -1.78 -6.84 -13.15
C LYS A 99 -0.77 -6.08 -12.28
N ILE A 100 -0.22 -6.76 -11.29
CA ILE A 100 0.94 -6.27 -10.54
C ILE A 100 2.20 -6.81 -11.23
N GLU A 101 2.75 -6.04 -12.16
CA GLU A 101 4.03 -6.34 -12.82
C GLU A 101 5.21 -6.08 -11.89
N LYS A 102 5.09 -5.04 -11.05
CA LYS A 102 6.15 -4.60 -10.14
C LYS A 102 5.59 -4.36 -8.75
N ARG A 103 5.89 -5.30 -7.85
CA ARG A 103 5.49 -5.18 -6.44
C ARG A 103 6.21 -4.00 -5.77
N PRO A 104 5.48 -3.06 -5.17
CA PRO A 104 6.13 -1.99 -4.41
C PRO A 104 6.75 -2.57 -3.13
N LYS A 105 7.93 -2.05 -2.75
CA LYS A 105 8.60 -2.48 -1.52
C LYS A 105 7.78 -2.11 -0.28
N TYR A 106 7.21 -0.91 -0.29
CA TYR A 106 6.32 -0.38 0.75
C TYR A 106 4.92 -0.22 0.16
N GLN A 107 3.89 -0.68 0.85
CA GLN A 107 2.53 -0.72 0.31
C GLN A 107 1.86 0.67 0.25
N ILE A 108 2.21 1.54 1.20
CA ILE A 108 1.57 2.85 1.39
C ILE A 108 2.63 3.94 1.31
N ASN A 109 2.30 5.02 0.63
CA ASN A 109 3.01 6.28 0.67
C ASN A 109 2.14 7.33 1.35
N VAL A 110 2.71 8.10 2.28
CA VAL A 110 2.07 9.24 2.91
C VAL A 110 2.93 10.46 2.63
N ALA A 111 2.47 11.32 1.72
CA ALA A 111 3.14 12.57 1.41
C ALA A 111 2.90 13.58 2.55
N VAL A 112 3.84 13.65 3.49
CA VAL A 112 3.79 14.59 4.61
C VAL A 112 4.46 15.89 4.20
N ASP A 113 3.68 16.78 3.61
CA ASP A 113 4.04 18.15 3.28
C ASP A 113 3.93 19.09 4.50
N LYS A 114 4.37 20.35 4.34
CA LYS A 114 4.35 21.35 5.42
C LYS A 114 2.93 21.65 5.94
N GLU A 115 1.93 21.53 5.07
CA GLU A 115 0.53 21.78 5.44
C GLU A 115 0.03 20.66 6.35
N LEU A 116 0.25 19.40 5.96
CA LEU A 116 -0.12 18.25 6.77
C LEU A 116 0.63 18.25 8.10
N GLU A 117 1.94 18.59 8.11
CA GLU A 117 2.69 18.73 9.36
C GLU A 117 2.05 19.74 10.31
N SER A 118 1.66 20.91 9.79
CA SER A 118 0.99 21.94 10.59
C SER A 118 -0.34 21.45 11.14
N GLN A 119 -1.13 20.72 10.34
CA GLN A 119 -2.42 20.16 10.78
C GLN A 119 -2.24 19.06 11.84
N LEU A 120 -1.20 18.24 11.74
CA LEU A 120 -0.96 17.17 12.71
C LEU A 120 -0.59 17.70 14.09
N VAL A 121 0.05 18.88 14.19
CA VAL A 121 0.38 19.52 15.47
C VAL A 121 -0.69 20.49 15.96
N ASP A 122 -1.67 20.85 15.14
CA ASP A 122 -2.74 21.79 15.50
C ASP A 122 -3.61 21.27 16.66
N GLU A 123 -3.66 22.00 17.77
CA GLU A 123 -4.43 21.61 18.96
C GLU A 123 -5.94 21.69 18.76
N VAL A 124 -6.41 22.45 17.76
CA VAL A 124 -7.84 22.57 17.43
C VAL A 124 -8.39 21.30 16.79
N LEU A 125 -7.54 20.56 16.07
CA LEU A 125 -7.95 19.32 15.41
C LEU A 125 -7.99 18.14 16.38
N THR A 126 -9.10 17.40 16.35
CA THR A 126 -9.24 16.18 17.15
C THR A 126 -8.26 15.10 16.70
N ALA A 127 -7.97 14.16 17.61
CA ALA A 127 -7.16 12.98 17.31
C ALA A 127 -7.70 12.21 16.08
N GLU A 128 -9.01 12.00 16.02
CA GLU A 128 -9.65 11.31 14.90
C GLU A 128 -9.49 12.08 13.59
N SER A 129 -9.70 13.41 13.60
CA SER A 129 -9.51 14.25 12.42
C SER A 129 -8.09 14.17 11.87
N LYS A 130 -7.09 14.14 12.75
CA LYS A 130 -5.68 14.03 12.35
C LYS A 130 -5.35 12.70 11.69
N VAL A 131 -5.86 11.59 12.25
CA VAL A 131 -5.70 10.26 11.65
C VAL A 131 -6.45 10.16 10.31
N ALA A 132 -7.64 10.77 10.22
CA ALA A 132 -8.40 10.82 8.97
C ALA A 132 -7.68 11.65 7.88
N LEU A 133 -7.08 12.79 8.22
CA LEU A 133 -6.27 13.59 7.29
C LEU A 133 -5.06 12.80 6.78
N LEU A 134 -4.37 12.10 7.68
CA LEU A 134 -3.25 11.23 7.33
C LEU A 134 -3.69 10.13 6.34
N ALA A 135 -4.81 9.45 6.63
CA ALA A 135 -5.36 8.44 5.74
C ALA A 135 -5.79 9.03 4.38
N ALA A 136 -6.40 10.20 4.35
CA ALA A 136 -6.78 10.87 3.10
C ALA A 136 -5.59 11.23 2.21
N LYS A 137 -4.41 11.45 2.79
CA LYS A 137 -3.15 11.71 2.07
C LYS A 137 -2.37 10.43 1.73
N ALA A 138 -2.80 9.28 2.27
CA ALA A 138 -2.16 8.01 2.02
C ALA A 138 -2.55 7.46 0.65
N THR A 139 -1.54 7.12 -0.15
CA THR A 139 -1.72 6.54 -1.49
C THR A 139 -1.15 5.11 -1.52
N PRO A 140 -1.89 4.12 -2.02
CA PRO A 140 -1.35 2.78 -2.23
C PRO A 140 -0.31 2.78 -3.35
N ASN A 141 0.93 2.40 -3.06
CA ASN A 141 2.03 2.44 -4.03
C ASN A 141 1.85 1.48 -5.22
N VAL A 142 0.95 0.50 -5.12
CA VAL A 142 0.60 -0.35 -6.25
C VAL A 142 -0.07 0.45 -7.38
N THR A 143 -0.81 1.52 -7.04
CA THR A 143 -1.56 2.38 -7.97
C THR A 143 -0.69 3.43 -8.67
N THR A 144 0.46 3.77 -8.10
CA THR A 144 1.34 4.83 -8.61
C THR A 144 2.37 4.33 -9.63
N LYS A 145 2.54 3.01 -9.74
CA LYS A 145 3.45 2.38 -10.70
C LYS A 145 2.74 2.19 -12.03
N THR A 146 3.24 2.89 -13.06
CA THR A 146 2.74 2.80 -14.43
C THR A 146 2.69 1.37 -14.96
N GLU A 147 3.67 0.54 -14.58
CA GLU A 147 3.76 -0.87 -14.97
C GLU A 147 2.57 -1.70 -14.44
N ASN A 148 1.95 -1.27 -13.34
CA ASN A 148 0.81 -1.95 -12.73
C ASN A 148 -0.54 -1.45 -13.27
N LEU A 149 -0.55 -0.55 -14.26
CA LEU A 149 -1.78 -0.01 -14.84
C LEU A 149 -2.32 -0.85 -16.00
N VAL A 150 -1.75 -2.02 -16.27
CA VAL A 150 -2.20 -2.90 -17.34
C VAL A 150 -3.45 -3.68 -16.89
N GLU A 151 -4.58 -3.43 -17.56
CA GLU A 151 -5.84 -4.16 -17.35
C GLU A 151 -5.75 -5.60 -17.86
N ILE A 152 -6.31 -6.54 -17.08
CA ILE A 152 -6.51 -7.93 -17.51
C ILE A 152 -7.97 -8.13 -17.89
N LYS A 153 -8.28 -7.96 -19.18
CA LYS A 153 -9.66 -8.00 -19.72
C LYS A 153 -10.37 -9.33 -19.44
N GLU A 154 -9.62 -10.42 -19.38
CA GLU A 154 -10.17 -11.74 -19.09
C GLU A 154 -10.78 -11.83 -17.69
N LEU A 155 -10.30 -11.03 -16.72
CA LEU A 155 -10.84 -10.99 -15.36
C LEU A 155 -12.11 -10.13 -15.23
N SER A 156 -12.35 -9.22 -16.18
CA SER A 156 -13.58 -8.41 -16.26
C SER A 156 -14.82 -9.27 -16.59
N VAL A 157 -14.61 -10.47 -17.16
CA VAL A 157 -15.66 -11.42 -17.57
C VAL A 157 -15.91 -12.49 -16.50
N VAL A 158 -15.04 -12.60 -15.49
CA VAL A 158 -15.21 -13.51 -14.36
C VAL A 158 -16.30 -12.94 -13.45
N LYS A 159 -17.56 -13.10 -13.87
CA LYS A 159 -18.70 -13.01 -12.97
C LYS A 159 -18.42 -13.96 -11.83
N GLU A 160 -18.52 -13.47 -10.60
CA GLU A 160 -18.53 -14.30 -9.41
C GLU A 160 -19.51 -15.45 -9.65
N VAL A 161 -18.99 -16.67 -9.80
CA VAL A 161 -19.79 -17.89 -9.78
C VAL A 161 -20.16 -18.12 -8.32
N PHE A 162 -20.98 -17.24 -7.75
CA PHE A 162 -21.66 -17.53 -6.50
C PHE A 162 -22.75 -18.54 -6.83
N GLY A 163 -22.54 -19.76 -6.34
CA GLY A 163 -23.39 -20.90 -6.63
C GLY A 163 -24.85 -20.63 -6.26
N GLU A 164 -25.73 -20.74 -7.24
CA GLU A 164 -27.08 -21.21 -6.97
C GLU A 164 -27.01 -22.73 -6.85
N VAL A 165 -26.86 -23.20 -5.61
CA VAL A 165 -27.32 -24.54 -5.24
C VAL A 165 -28.82 -24.42 -5.02
N ARG A 166 -29.62 -24.97 -5.93
CA ARG A 166 -31.01 -25.35 -5.68
C ARG A 166 -31.13 -26.86 -5.73
#